data_AF-A0A1Y2CPB9-F1
#
_entry.id   AF-A0A1Y2CPB9-F1
#
_cell.length_a   1.000
_cell.length_b   1.000
_cell.length_c   1.000
_cell.angle_alpha   90.00
_cell.angle_beta   90.00
_cell.angle_gamma   90.00
#
_symmetry.space_group_name_H-M   'P 1'
#
loop_
_entity.id
_entity.type
_entity.pdbx_description
1 polymer ?
#
loop_
_entity_poly.entity_id
_entity_poly.type
_entity_poly.pdbx_seq_one_letter_code
_entity_poly.pdbx_strand_id
1 'polypeptide(L)'
;MNDMPALFSHIYEKTTGNKVESVMLAYSGRKLEWHLKEYMSLRYNLLYGNYDYCVIQQAAHPFPPEENTLNDGKKIIDLCKKVHTIPVLYMTWAEKIHPENQQKMIDTYTKLAKETGGLLTPIGVIWRNIQHKYPEIELYYKDGEHPSPYGDLLIASSMVKTLTGQVPAFPDYILDNKVIFTGDTITAEENIDIVRVPYDETIAKKIYSCI
;
A
#
# COMPACT_ATOMS: atom_id res chain seq x y z
N MET A 1 14.50 3.53 -2.03
CA MET A 1 13.28 2.75 -1.75
C MET A 1 12.55 3.50 -0.66
N ASN A 2 11.32 3.89 -0.92
CA ASN A 2 10.56 4.73 0.00
C ASN A 2 10.02 3.87 1.15
N ASP A 3 10.04 4.42 2.37
CA ASP A 3 9.53 3.75 3.56
C ASP A 3 8.00 3.92 3.63
N MET A 4 7.31 3.02 2.93
CA MET A 4 5.85 3.01 2.85
C MET A 4 5.15 2.91 4.21
N PRO A 5 5.55 2.02 5.14
CA PRO A 5 5.01 2.01 6.49
C PRO A 5 5.14 3.34 7.22
N ALA A 6 6.29 4.02 7.11
CA ALA A 6 6.47 5.34 7.73
C ALA A 6 5.55 6.41 7.12
N LEU A 7 5.42 6.45 5.79
CA LEU A 7 4.49 7.38 5.13
C LEU A 7 3.04 7.12 5.53
N PHE A 8 2.62 5.86 5.55
CA PHE A 8 1.30 5.47 6.04
C PHE A 8 1.08 5.96 7.48
N SER A 9 2.02 5.70 8.38
CA SER A 9 1.91 6.13 9.78
C SER A 9 1.76 7.64 9.90
N HIS A 10 2.51 8.38 9.08
CA HIS A 10 2.46 9.83 9.07
C HIS A 10 1.11 10.36 8.58
N ILE A 11 0.60 9.85 7.45
CA ILE A 11 -0.73 10.25 6.93
C ILE A 11 -1.82 9.85 7.92
N TYR A 12 -1.72 8.67 8.53
CA TYR A 12 -2.68 8.21 9.53
C TYR A 12 -2.75 9.16 10.74
N GLU A 13 -1.60 9.57 11.29
CA GLU A 13 -1.53 10.49 12.41
C GLU A 13 -2.10 11.87 12.05
N LYS A 14 -1.73 12.42 10.90
CA LYS A 14 -2.27 13.71 10.43
C LYS A 14 -3.79 13.64 10.14
N THR A 15 -4.29 12.47 9.73
CA THR A 15 -5.72 12.28 9.43
C THR A 15 -6.55 12.12 10.71
N THR A 16 -6.07 11.33 11.66
CA THR A 16 -6.88 10.87 12.79
C THR A 16 -6.53 11.54 14.12
N GLY A 17 -5.36 12.17 14.22
CA GLY A 17 -4.77 12.64 15.47
C GLY A 17 -4.19 11.52 16.35
N ASN A 18 -4.26 10.26 15.93
CA ASN A 18 -3.76 9.12 16.67
C ASN A 18 -2.49 8.55 16.04
N LYS A 19 -1.58 8.05 16.87
CA LYS A 19 -0.38 7.35 16.39
C LYS A 19 -0.72 5.92 16.01
N VAL A 20 0.03 5.38 15.06
CA VAL A 20 -0.03 3.97 14.66
C VAL A 20 1.37 3.37 14.71
N GLU A 21 1.48 2.22 15.35
CA GLU A 21 2.70 1.42 15.36
C GLU A 21 2.65 0.46 14.18
N SER A 22 3.69 0.48 13.35
CA SER A 22 3.80 -0.39 12.18
C SER A 22 4.99 -1.33 12.33
N VAL A 23 4.76 -2.61 12.03
CA VAL A 23 5.79 -3.64 11.99
C VAL A 23 5.76 -4.26 10.61
N MET A 24 6.92 -4.36 9.97
CA MET A 24 7.05 -4.90 8.62
C MET A 24 7.70 -6.28 8.65
N LEU A 25 6.96 -7.28 8.17
CA LEU A 25 7.48 -8.60 7.83
C LEU A 25 7.41 -8.81 6.31
N ALA A 26 8.17 -8.00 5.58
CA ALA A 26 8.21 -8.02 4.12
C ALA A 26 9.63 -8.25 3.61
N TYR A 27 9.74 -9.00 2.52
CA TYR A 27 11.01 -9.33 1.87
C TYR A 27 10.83 -9.22 0.36
N SER A 28 11.83 -8.67 -0.32
CA SER A 28 11.78 -8.44 -1.77
C SER A 28 11.43 -9.74 -2.53
N GLY A 29 10.43 -9.65 -3.42
CA GLY A 29 9.99 -10.74 -4.30
C GLY A 29 9.35 -11.95 -3.61
N ARG A 30 9.06 -11.90 -2.31
CA ARG A 30 8.47 -13.05 -1.61
C ARG A 30 6.96 -13.15 -1.83
N LYS A 31 6.51 -14.40 -1.99
CA LYS A 31 5.11 -14.78 -2.15
C LYS A 31 4.51 -15.18 -0.82
N LEU A 32 3.18 -15.16 -0.71
CA LEU A 32 2.47 -15.64 0.50
C LEU A 32 2.85 -17.08 0.89
N GLU A 33 3.06 -17.97 -0.10
CA GLU A 33 3.55 -19.33 0.11
C GLU A 33 4.86 -19.36 0.92
N TRP A 34 5.78 -18.45 0.63
CA TRP A 34 7.07 -18.36 1.32
C TRP A 34 6.87 -17.94 2.78
N HIS A 35 6.01 -16.95 3.04
CA HIS A 35 5.67 -16.54 4.42
C HIS A 35 5.04 -17.67 5.23
N LEU A 36 4.22 -18.52 4.60
CA LEU A 36 3.66 -19.71 5.26
C LEU A 36 4.72 -20.77 5.57
N LYS A 37 5.77 -20.89 4.74
CA LYS A 37 6.93 -21.77 4.98
C LYS A 37 7.85 -21.23 6.06
N GLU A 38 8.02 -19.92 6.14
CA GLU A 38 8.66 -19.20 7.26
C GLU A 38 7.74 -19.15 8.49
N TYR A 39 7.15 -20.30 8.79
CA TYR A 39 6.03 -20.50 9.70
C TYR A 39 6.25 -19.85 11.07
N MET A 40 7.48 -19.87 11.58
CA MET A 40 7.81 -19.30 12.87
C MET A 40 7.74 -17.77 12.88
N SER A 41 8.26 -17.09 11.85
CA SER A 41 8.25 -15.62 11.83
C SER A 41 6.83 -15.08 11.68
N LEU A 42 6.06 -15.62 10.74
CA LEU A 42 4.67 -15.22 10.51
C LEU A 42 3.79 -15.49 11.75
N ARG A 43 3.86 -16.70 12.32
CA ARG A 43 3.00 -17.06 13.44
C ARG A 43 3.41 -16.40 14.74
N TYR A 44 4.70 -16.26 15.01
CA TYR A 44 5.13 -15.58 16.22
C TYR A 44 4.65 -14.13 16.22
N ASN A 45 4.81 -13.42 15.10
CA ASN A 45 4.30 -12.05 14.97
C ASN A 45 2.78 -12.00 15.15
N LEU A 46 2.01 -12.82 14.42
CA LEU A 46 0.55 -12.78 14.54
C LEU A 46 0.05 -13.19 15.93
N LEU A 47 0.60 -14.26 16.52
CA LEU A 47 0.10 -14.80 17.79
C LEU A 47 0.44 -13.95 19.01
N TYR A 48 1.56 -13.21 18.97
CA TYR A 48 2.08 -12.48 20.12
C TYR A 48 2.24 -10.98 19.91
N GLY A 49 2.04 -10.49 18.68
CA GLY A 49 2.15 -9.07 18.34
C GLY A 49 0.93 -8.23 18.75
N ASN A 50 -0.22 -8.86 19.05
CA ASN A 50 -1.46 -8.19 19.45
C ASN A 50 -1.88 -7.06 18.49
N TYR A 51 -1.76 -7.28 17.19
CA TYR A 51 -2.08 -6.28 16.18
C TYR A 51 -3.58 -6.11 15.99
N ASP A 52 -4.03 -4.85 15.82
CA ASP A 52 -5.39 -4.55 15.38
C ASP A 52 -5.62 -5.02 13.93
N TYR A 53 -4.63 -4.80 13.06
CA TYR A 53 -4.69 -5.09 11.64
C TYR A 53 -3.49 -5.91 11.16
N CYS A 54 -3.72 -6.82 10.21
CA CYS A 54 -2.67 -7.48 9.46
C CYS A 54 -2.84 -7.17 7.97
N VAL A 55 -1.90 -6.40 7.42
CA VAL A 55 -1.86 -6.10 5.99
C VAL A 55 -1.21 -7.26 5.24
N ILE A 56 -1.92 -7.83 4.26
CA ILE A 56 -1.52 -9.02 3.51
C ILE A 56 -1.36 -8.64 2.04
N GLN A 57 -0.13 -8.78 1.54
CA GLN A 57 0.25 -8.45 0.17
C GLN A 57 0.88 -9.67 -0.52
N GLN A 58 0.34 -10.06 -1.68
CA GLN A 58 0.99 -11.02 -2.58
C GLN A 58 2.05 -10.31 -3.45
N ALA A 59 3.05 -11.07 -3.92
CA ALA A 59 3.96 -10.60 -4.97
C ALA A 59 3.19 -10.08 -6.19
N ALA A 60 3.57 -8.91 -6.71
CA ALA A 60 2.88 -8.25 -7.81
C ALA A 60 3.49 -8.58 -9.19
N HIS A 61 4.83 -8.64 -9.28
CA HIS A 61 5.55 -8.79 -10.55
C HIS A 61 6.60 -9.91 -10.42
N PRO A 62 6.33 -11.14 -10.92
CA PRO A 62 5.07 -11.60 -11.53
C PRO A 62 4.01 -11.96 -10.48
N PHE A 63 2.74 -11.65 -10.78
CA PHE A 63 1.60 -12.02 -9.94
C PHE A 63 1.32 -13.52 -10.04
N PRO A 64 1.28 -14.27 -8.92
CA PRO A 64 1.04 -15.70 -8.92
C PRO A 64 -0.30 -16.12 -9.56
N PRO A 65 -0.50 -17.41 -9.85
CA PRO A 65 -1.82 -17.93 -10.20
C PRO A 65 -2.86 -17.61 -9.13
N GLU A 66 -4.12 -17.41 -9.54
CA GLU A 66 -5.23 -17.08 -8.64
C GLU A 66 -5.32 -18.08 -7.48
N GLU A 67 -5.26 -19.38 -7.79
CA GLU A 67 -5.39 -20.46 -6.82
C GLU A 67 -4.34 -20.35 -5.69
N ASN A 68 -3.09 -20.03 -6.01
CA ASN A 68 -2.04 -19.86 -5.01
C ASN A 68 -2.37 -18.71 -4.07
N THR A 69 -2.77 -17.56 -4.61
CA THR A 69 -3.15 -16.39 -3.81
C THR A 69 -4.37 -16.67 -2.94
N LEU A 70 -5.38 -17.37 -3.48
CA LEU A 70 -6.56 -17.75 -2.71
C LEU A 70 -6.21 -18.71 -1.57
N ASN A 71 -5.49 -19.80 -1.88
CA ASN A 71 -5.16 -20.84 -0.92
C ASN A 71 -4.25 -20.32 0.20
N ASP A 72 -3.22 -19.56 -0.15
CA ASP A 72 -2.26 -19.05 0.83
C ASP A 72 -2.83 -17.86 1.61
N GLY A 73 -3.55 -16.96 0.93
CA GLY A 73 -4.25 -15.84 1.56
C GLY A 73 -5.26 -16.31 2.61
N LYS A 74 -6.07 -17.34 2.30
CA LYS A 74 -7.02 -17.94 3.26
C LYS A 74 -6.32 -18.43 4.52
N LYS A 75 -5.21 -19.14 4.39
CA LYS A 75 -4.45 -19.67 5.54
C LYS A 75 -3.95 -18.54 6.44
N ILE A 76 -3.43 -17.45 5.87
CA ILE A 76 -2.95 -16.30 6.66
C ILE A 76 -4.12 -15.58 7.33
N ILE A 77 -5.24 -15.40 6.62
CA ILE A 77 -6.46 -14.81 7.17
C ILE A 77 -7.00 -15.63 8.34
N ASP A 78 -7.02 -16.95 8.23
CA ASP A 78 -7.44 -17.85 9.32
C ASP A 78 -6.54 -17.72 10.55
N LEU A 79 -5.24 -17.44 10.37
CA LEU A 79 -4.34 -17.14 11.49
C LEU A 79 -4.70 -15.81 12.16
N CYS A 80 -4.97 -14.76 11.37
CA CYS A 80 -5.37 -13.46 11.90
C CYS A 80 -6.65 -13.58 12.75
N LYS A 81 -7.66 -14.27 12.22
CA LYS A 81 -8.95 -14.47 12.89
C LYS A 81 -8.83 -15.22 14.23
N LYS A 82 -7.90 -16.18 14.34
CA LYS A 82 -7.66 -16.93 15.59
C LYS A 82 -7.20 -16.06 16.75
N VAL A 83 -6.67 -14.88 16.46
CA VAL A 83 -6.15 -13.93 17.45
C VAL A 83 -6.85 -12.57 17.37
N HIS A 84 -8.00 -12.52 16.72
CA HIS A 84 -8.84 -11.32 16.58
C HIS A 84 -8.16 -10.13 15.87
N THR A 85 -7.08 -10.38 15.13
CA THR A 85 -6.49 -9.38 14.22
C THR A 85 -7.31 -9.29 12.94
N ILE A 86 -7.62 -8.06 12.50
CA ILE A 86 -8.41 -7.82 11.29
C ILE A 86 -7.51 -7.97 10.05
N PRO A 87 -7.79 -8.93 9.15
CA PRO A 87 -7.03 -9.07 7.91
C PRO A 87 -7.41 -7.99 6.91
N VAL A 88 -6.38 -7.35 6.33
CA VAL A 88 -6.50 -6.28 5.34
C VAL A 88 -5.73 -6.68 4.09
N LEU A 89 -6.45 -6.97 3.01
CA LEU A 89 -5.91 -7.36 1.73
C LEU A 89 -5.43 -6.12 0.97
N TYR A 90 -4.13 -6.07 0.70
CA TYR A 90 -3.49 -5.04 -0.10
C TYR A 90 -3.50 -5.45 -1.58
N MET A 91 -4.52 -5.01 -2.32
CA MET A 91 -4.58 -5.25 -3.77
C MET A 91 -3.55 -4.38 -4.51
N THR A 92 -2.48 -5.00 -4.97
CA THR A 92 -1.40 -4.35 -5.72
C THR A 92 -1.83 -3.92 -7.13
N TRP A 93 -0.92 -3.27 -7.85
CA TRP A 93 -1.08 -2.85 -9.24
C TRP A 93 -0.33 -3.77 -10.22
N ALA A 94 -0.64 -3.66 -11.50
CA ALA A 94 0.06 -4.29 -12.61
C ALA A 94 1.26 -3.46 -13.09
N GLU A 95 2.29 -4.14 -13.59
CA GLU A 95 3.47 -3.52 -14.18
C GLU A 95 3.09 -2.71 -15.43
N LYS A 96 3.79 -1.60 -15.66
CA LYS A 96 3.45 -0.63 -16.71
C LYS A 96 3.44 -1.24 -18.11
N ILE A 97 4.28 -2.26 -18.33
CA ILE A 97 4.39 -2.97 -19.62
C ILE A 97 3.28 -3.99 -19.86
N HIS A 98 2.57 -4.42 -18.81
CA HIS A 98 1.47 -5.39 -18.87
C HIS A 98 0.24 -4.91 -18.09
N PRO A 99 -0.35 -3.74 -18.44
CA PRO A 99 -1.50 -3.19 -17.73
C PRO A 99 -2.73 -4.12 -17.75
N GLU A 100 -2.82 -5.02 -18.72
CA GLU A 100 -3.85 -6.07 -18.82
C GLU A 100 -3.87 -7.01 -17.60
N ASN A 101 -2.72 -7.20 -16.92
CA ASN A 101 -2.62 -8.05 -15.74
C ASN A 101 -3.45 -7.52 -14.55
N GLN A 102 -3.83 -6.23 -14.55
CA GLN A 102 -4.57 -5.62 -13.45
C GLN A 102 -5.92 -6.31 -13.21
N GLN A 103 -6.60 -6.77 -14.27
CA GLN A 103 -7.91 -7.39 -14.14
C GLN A 103 -7.82 -8.71 -13.35
N LYS A 104 -6.81 -9.53 -13.65
CA LYS A 104 -6.55 -10.77 -12.90
C LYS A 104 -6.32 -10.50 -11.41
N MET A 105 -5.57 -9.44 -11.08
CA MET A 105 -5.34 -9.07 -9.67
C MET A 105 -6.64 -8.63 -8.99
N ILE A 106 -7.44 -7.79 -9.66
CA ILE A 106 -8.75 -7.33 -9.15
C ILE A 106 -9.65 -8.52 -8.85
N ASP A 107 -9.79 -9.44 -9.80
CA ASP A 107 -10.67 -10.60 -9.66
C ASP A 107 -10.20 -11.51 -8.51
N THR A 108 -8.90 -11.78 -8.43
CA THR A 108 -8.30 -12.64 -7.39
C THR A 108 -8.50 -12.04 -5.99
N TYR A 109 -8.15 -10.77 -5.78
CA TYR A 109 -8.27 -10.12 -4.47
C TYR A 109 -9.73 -9.89 -4.06
N THR A 110 -10.60 -9.54 -5.01
CA THR A 110 -12.05 -9.37 -4.73
C THR A 110 -12.68 -10.70 -4.31
N LYS A 111 -12.33 -11.79 -5.00
CA LYS A 111 -12.76 -13.14 -4.63
C LYS A 111 -12.25 -13.54 -3.26
N LEU A 112 -10.96 -13.31 -2.97
CA LEU A 112 -10.38 -13.59 -1.66
C LEU A 112 -11.10 -12.82 -0.54
N ALA A 113 -11.32 -11.52 -0.73
CA ALA A 113 -12.03 -10.68 0.23
C ALA A 113 -13.46 -11.19 0.48
N LYS A 114 -14.21 -11.49 -0.59
CA LYS A 114 -15.58 -11.99 -0.51
C LYS A 114 -15.67 -13.33 0.21
N GLU A 115 -14.77 -14.27 -0.09
CA GLU A 115 -14.78 -15.62 0.49
C GLU A 115 -14.36 -15.64 1.96
N THR A 116 -13.56 -14.66 2.40
CA THR A 116 -12.97 -14.65 3.73
C THR A 116 -13.53 -13.56 4.65
N GLY A 117 -14.26 -12.59 4.12
CA GLY A 117 -14.66 -11.39 4.87
C GLY A 117 -13.49 -10.48 5.25
N GLY A 118 -12.33 -10.62 4.57
CA GLY A 118 -11.20 -9.70 4.77
C GLY A 118 -11.51 -8.31 4.23
N LEU A 119 -10.97 -7.28 4.92
CA LEU A 119 -11.05 -5.91 4.45
C LEU A 119 -10.18 -5.78 3.19
N LEU A 120 -10.64 -5.06 2.17
CA LEU A 120 -9.92 -4.93 0.90
C LEU A 120 -9.56 -3.48 0.64
N THR A 121 -8.26 -3.20 0.50
CA THR A 121 -7.74 -1.91 0.04
C THR A 121 -7.55 -1.98 -1.49
N PRO A 122 -8.39 -1.31 -2.30
CA PRO A 122 -8.47 -1.52 -3.75
C PRO A 122 -7.44 -0.69 -4.54
N ILE A 123 -6.17 -0.69 -4.13
CA ILE A 123 -5.12 0.17 -4.70
C ILE A 123 -4.95 -0.04 -6.20
N GLY A 124 -4.90 -1.29 -6.68
CA GLY A 124 -4.81 -1.57 -8.12
C GLY A 124 -5.97 -1.03 -8.97
N VAL A 125 -7.18 -0.92 -8.40
CA VAL A 125 -8.34 -0.29 -9.08
C VAL A 125 -8.12 1.21 -9.19
N ILE A 126 -7.74 1.85 -8.08
CA ILE A 126 -7.51 3.30 -7.99
C ILE A 126 -6.35 3.70 -8.91
N TRP A 127 -5.27 2.92 -8.89
CA TRP A 127 -4.10 3.05 -9.75
C TRP A 127 -4.49 3.06 -11.23
N ARG A 128 -5.20 2.03 -11.68
CA ARG A 128 -5.71 1.94 -13.05
C ARG A 128 -6.59 3.15 -13.40
N ASN A 129 -7.48 3.56 -12.50
CA ASN A 129 -8.37 4.70 -12.75
C ASN A 129 -7.59 6.02 -12.95
N ILE A 130 -6.56 6.25 -12.13
CA ILE A 130 -5.72 7.45 -12.26
C ILE A 130 -4.94 7.42 -13.57
N GLN A 131 -4.34 6.28 -13.96
CA GLN A 131 -3.66 6.16 -15.26
C GLN A 131 -4.57 6.51 -16.45
N HIS A 132 -5.86 6.13 -16.39
CA HIS A 132 -6.80 6.42 -17.46
C HIS A 132 -7.30 7.87 -17.43
N LYS A 133 -7.60 8.41 -16.25
CA LYS A 133 -8.22 9.73 -16.09
C LYS A 133 -7.21 10.88 -16.13
N TYR A 134 -5.97 10.61 -15.68
CA TYR A 134 -4.90 11.58 -15.49
C TYR A 134 -3.56 10.98 -15.95
N PRO A 135 -3.39 10.69 -17.26
CA PRO A 135 -2.18 10.05 -17.79
C PRO A 135 -0.90 10.86 -17.60
N GLU A 136 -1.01 12.15 -17.28
CA GLU A 136 0.11 13.02 -16.92
C GLU A 136 0.70 12.73 -15.53
N ILE A 137 -0.02 11.99 -14.67
CA ILE A 137 0.44 11.61 -13.33
C ILE A 137 1.22 10.30 -13.45
N GLU A 138 2.55 10.38 -13.35
CA GLU A 138 3.41 9.20 -13.35
C GLU A 138 3.37 8.51 -11.97
N LEU A 139 2.67 7.37 -11.90
CA LEU A 139 2.58 6.55 -10.68
C LEU A 139 3.74 5.55 -10.55
N TYR A 140 4.49 5.28 -11.61
CA TYR A 140 5.60 4.32 -11.58
C TYR A 140 6.94 5.01 -11.38
N TYR A 141 7.84 4.30 -10.70
CA TYR A 141 9.25 4.59 -10.76
C TYR A 141 9.82 4.29 -12.15
N LYS A 142 11.11 4.59 -12.34
CA LYS A 142 11.81 4.45 -13.63
C LYS A 142 11.79 3.02 -14.20
N ASP A 143 11.57 2.01 -13.36
CA ASP A 143 11.50 0.61 -13.76
C ASP A 143 10.11 0.17 -14.27
N GLY A 144 9.07 1.00 -14.10
CA GLY A 144 7.72 0.64 -14.52
C GLY A 144 7.04 -0.42 -13.65
N GLU A 145 7.59 -0.74 -12.49
CA GLU A 145 7.07 -1.75 -11.56
C GLU A 145 6.85 -1.17 -10.16
N HIS A 146 7.85 -0.48 -9.62
CA HIS A 146 7.78 0.12 -8.29
C HIS A 146 7.01 1.44 -8.32
N PRO A 147 6.47 1.88 -7.18
CA PRO A 147 5.75 3.15 -7.12
C PRO A 147 6.70 4.35 -7.21
N SER A 148 6.23 5.39 -7.89
CA SER A 148 6.77 6.75 -7.75
C SER A 148 6.30 7.35 -6.41
N PRO A 149 6.76 8.54 -6.04
CA PRO A 149 6.23 9.26 -4.87
C PRO A 149 4.72 9.53 -4.94
N TYR A 150 4.17 9.72 -6.14
CA TYR A 150 2.72 9.83 -6.34
C TYR A 150 2.02 8.48 -6.15
N GLY A 151 2.67 7.39 -6.57
CA GLY A 151 2.22 6.02 -6.29
C GLY A 151 2.20 5.73 -4.79
N ASP A 152 3.25 6.11 -4.05
CA ASP A 152 3.33 5.94 -2.60
C ASP A 152 2.25 6.73 -1.86
N LEU A 153 2.04 7.98 -2.26
CA LEU A 153 0.95 8.81 -1.73
C LEU A 153 -0.41 8.14 -1.96
N LEU A 154 -0.68 7.65 -3.17
CA LEU A 154 -1.91 6.93 -3.50
C LEU A 154 -2.08 5.69 -2.61
N ILE A 155 -1.04 4.87 -2.47
CA ILE A 155 -1.04 3.64 -1.65
C ILE A 155 -1.39 3.98 -0.20
N ALA A 156 -0.63 4.89 0.41
CA ALA A 156 -0.78 5.23 1.82
C ALA A 156 -2.14 5.85 2.11
N SER A 157 -2.59 6.80 1.27
CA SER A 157 -3.91 7.43 1.40
C SER A 157 -5.05 6.43 1.21
N SER A 158 -4.95 5.51 0.25
CA SER A 158 -5.95 4.44 0.06
C SER A 158 -6.06 3.53 1.27
N MET A 159 -4.92 3.19 1.89
CA MET A 159 -4.89 2.39 3.11
C MET A 159 -5.53 3.14 4.29
N VAL A 160 -5.16 4.41 4.53
CA VAL A 160 -5.78 5.24 5.58
C VAL A 160 -7.29 5.35 5.38
N LYS A 161 -7.75 5.60 4.15
CA LYS A 161 -9.18 5.65 3.81
C LYS A 161 -9.88 4.33 4.13
N THR A 162 -9.25 3.20 3.81
CA THR A 162 -9.79 1.86 4.04
C THR A 162 -9.92 1.55 5.54
N LEU A 163 -8.90 1.87 6.34
CA LEU A 163 -8.86 1.54 7.77
C LEU A 163 -9.74 2.47 8.62
N THR A 164 -9.86 3.74 8.22
CA THR A 164 -10.50 4.77 9.06
C THR A 164 -11.84 5.25 8.53
N GLY A 165 -12.11 5.07 7.24
CA GLY A 165 -13.23 5.69 6.53
C GLY A 165 -13.08 7.20 6.29
N GLN A 166 -12.09 7.85 6.90
CA GLN A 166 -11.87 9.30 6.84
C GLN A 166 -11.20 9.71 5.53
N VAL A 167 -11.35 10.98 5.16
CA VAL A 167 -10.60 11.56 4.04
C VAL A 167 -9.14 11.69 4.50
N PRO A 168 -8.16 11.08 3.83
CA PRO A 168 -6.76 11.15 4.25
C PRO A 168 -6.24 12.59 4.24
N ALA A 169 -5.25 12.88 5.07
CA ALA A 169 -4.60 14.18 5.11
C ALA A 169 -3.79 14.44 3.84
N PHE A 170 -3.95 15.64 3.28
CA PHE A 170 -3.21 16.08 2.10
C PHE A 170 -1.80 16.52 2.48
N PRO A 171 -0.76 16.06 1.76
CA PRO A 171 0.58 16.60 1.96
C PRO A 171 0.69 18.02 1.40
N ASP A 172 1.65 18.78 1.92
CA ASP A 172 1.94 20.14 1.47
C ASP A 172 2.92 20.17 0.30
N TYR A 173 3.85 19.20 0.21
CA TYR A 173 4.76 19.06 -0.93
C TYR A 173 5.36 17.66 -1.06
N ILE A 174 5.83 17.34 -2.26
CA ILE A 174 6.67 16.17 -2.55
C ILE A 174 8.05 16.68 -2.92
N LEU A 175 9.08 16.32 -2.15
CA LEU A 175 10.46 16.76 -2.33
C LEU A 175 11.39 15.55 -2.35
N ASP A 176 12.26 15.45 -3.37
CA ASP A 176 13.24 14.37 -3.52
C ASP A 176 12.67 12.96 -3.22
N ASN A 177 11.54 12.66 -3.87
CA ASN A 177 10.79 11.42 -3.70
C ASN A 177 10.17 11.16 -2.32
N LYS A 178 10.10 12.18 -1.44
CA LYS A 178 9.45 12.12 -0.13
C LYS A 178 8.19 12.99 -0.10
N VAL A 179 7.18 12.52 0.63
CA VAL A 179 5.94 13.26 0.89
C VAL A 179 6.09 14.01 2.21
N ILE A 180 5.77 15.31 2.25
CA ILE A 180 6.05 16.20 3.38
C ILE A 180 4.79 16.97 3.81
N PHE A 181 4.62 17.10 5.13
CA PHE A 181 3.53 17.81 5.78
C PHE A 181 4.05 19.00 6.62
N THR A 182 3.17 19.97 6.86
CA THR A 182 3.46 21.13 7.68
C THR A 182 3.78 20.69 9.11
N GLY A 183 4.91 21.19 9.62
CA GLY A 183 5.46 20.82 10.93
C GLY A 183 6.51 19.71 10.89
N ASP A 184 6.77 19.11 9.72
CA ASP A 184 7.84 18.13 9.57
C ASP A 184 9.21 18.82 9.71
N THR A 185 10.11 18.19 10.47
CA THR A 185 11.48 18.70 10.65
C THR A 185 12.33 18.21 9.48
N ILE A 186 12.62 19.07 8.51
CA ILE A 186 13.57 18.76 7.43
C ILE A 186 14.99 19.05 7.95
N THR A 187 15.82 18.02 8.07
CA THR A 187 17.21 18.19 8.54
C THR A 187 18.08 18.86 7.48
N ALA A 188 18.91 19.82 7.91
CA ALA A 188 19.71 20.68 7.04
C ALA A 188 20.80 19.99 6.19
N GLU A 189 21.00 18.67 6.33
CA GLU A 189 21.97 17.90 5.52
C GLU A 189 21.45 17.54 4.12
N GLU A 190 20.15 17.72 3.83
CA GLU A 190 19.53 17.38 2.53
C GLU A 190 19.64 18.50 1.47
N ASN A 191 20.64 19.38 1.59
CA ASN A 191 20.70 20.68 0.90
C ASN A 191 21.64 20.75 -0.32
N ILE A 192 21.87 19.65 -1.03
CA ILE A 192 22.74 19.64 -2.22
C ILE A 192 21.94 19.13 -3.43
N ASP A 193 21.77 20.01 -4.42
CA ASP A 193 21.12 19.77 -5.72
C ASP A 193 19.65 19.32 -5.68
N ILE A 194 18.85 19.97 -4.85
CA ILE A 194 17.40 19.76 -4.76
C ILE A 194 16.71 20.27 -6.04
N VAL A 195 16.28 19.35 -6.91
CA VAL A 195 15.22 19.65 -7.88
C VAL A 195 13.91 19.77 -7.11
N ARG A 196 13.49 21.00 -6.81
CA ARG A 196 12.14 21.27 -6.29
C ARG A 196 11.14 20.93 -7.39
N VAL A 197 10.52 19.75 -7.32
CA VAL A 197 9.27 19.53 -8.06
C VAL A 197 8.20 20.27 -7.27
N PRO A 198 7.58 21.34 -7.80
CA PRO A 198 6.56 22.06 -7.06
C PRO A 198 5.44 21.08 -6.70
N TYR A 199 4.94 21.19 -5.47
CA TYR A 199 3.64 20.63 -5.12
C TYR A 199 2.62 21.14 -6.13
N ASP A 200 2.09 20.22 -6.93
CA ASP A 200 0.91 20.52 -7.72
C ASP A 200 -0.30 20.05 -6.92
N GLU A 201 -0.90 20.99 -6.19
CA GLU A 201 -2.17 20.78 -5.47
C GLU A 201 -3.24 20.16 -6.37
N THR A 202 -3.19 20.48 -7.68
CA THR A 202 -4.06 19.89 -8.69
C THR A 202 -3.82 18.40 -8.84
N ILE A 203 -2.56 17.93 -8.84
CA ILE A 203 -2.21 16.51 -8.91
C ILE A 203 -2.67 15.78 -7.64
N ALA A 204 -2.42 16.34 -6.46
CA ALA A 204 -2.88 15.75 -5.21
C ALA A 204 -4.42 15.63 -5.17
N LYS A 205 -5.13 16.71 -5.53
CA LYS A 205 -6.60 16.69 -5.64
C LYS A 205 -7.12 15.66 -6.64
N LYS A 206 -6.44 15.48 -7.78
CA LYS A 206 -6.78 14.47 -8.78
C LYS A 206 -6.63 13.06 -8.21
N ILE A 207 -5.51 12.75 -7.55
CA ILE A 207 -5.28 11.45 -6.89
C ILE A 207 -6.39 11.17 -5.86
N TYR A 208 -6.66 12.14 -4.98
CA TYR A 208 -7.65 11.98 -3.92
C TYR A 208 -9.08 11.91 -4.44
N SER A 209 -9.38 12.47 -5.62
CA SER A 209 -10.69 12.28 -6.27
C SER A 209 -10.98 10.84 -6.70
N CYS A 210 -9.97 9.98 -6.68
CA CYS A 210 -10.08 8.56 -7.02
C CYS A 210 -10.01 7.63 -5.79
N ILE A 211 -9.80 8.17 -4.58
CA ILE A 211 -9.72 7.45 -3.29
C ILE A 211 -11.03 7.63 -2.51
#